data_AF-A0A9W8E680-F1
#
_entry.id   AF-A0A9W8E680-F1
#
_cell.length_a   1.000
_cell.length_b   1.000
_cell.length_c   1.000
_cell.angle_alpha   90.00
_cell.angle_beta   90.00
_cell.angle_gamma   90.00
#
_symmetry.space_group_name_H-M   'P 1'
#
loop_
_entity.id
_entity.type
_entity.pdbx_description
1 polymer ?
#
loop_
_entity_poly.entity_id
_entity_poly.type
_entity_poly.pdbx_seq_one_letter_code
_entity_poly.pdbx_strand_id
1 'polypeptide(L)'
;MDEDKRDRARLKITNKGFQFLLQDTSTQVWMFLLQYLAMAENLQMDLVEALHFLFQLGSLELGAAYATDTLTPTQLQMLEDLRDYGIVYQRKKRSRRFYPTRLATTLTTGLNSLTSTLGSAVEVEPTDQQGFIILETNYRLYAYTDSPLQIAILNLFVTLKTRFANMVAGTITRDSILNALSHGITAEQIITYLTTHAHLHMRERTPVLPVTVTDQVRLWEMEKDRIRATDSCLYCNFPRAQEFTALLKYAQELGVVLWSNESKRMFAVTLEGHQAVKAFAKRKFTRSNGNENGHTGNSSTGV
;
A
#
# COMPACT_ATOMS: atom_id res chain seq x y z
N MET A 1 -8.03 0.40 32.84
CA MET A 1 -7.34 1.59 32.26
C MET A 1 -5.98 1.26 31.65
N ASP A 2 -5.34 0.12 31.96
CA ASP A 2 -4.01 -0.25 31.41
C ASP A 2 -4.05 -1.20 30.19
N GLU A 3 -5.23 -1.70 29.79
CA GLU A 3 -5.42 -2.48 28.56
C GLU A 3 -5.60 -1.56 27.33
N ASP A 4 -6.43 -0.52 27.41
CA ASP A 4 -6.62 0.46 26.31
C ASP A 4 -5.32 1.16 25.88
N LYS A 5 -4.36 1.34 26.78
CA LYS A 5 -3.04 1.92 26.46
C LYS A 5 -2.15 0.95 25.69
N ARG A 6 -2.29 -0.37 25.89
CA ARG A 6 -1.54 -1.39 25.16
C ARG A 6 -2.07 -1.60 23.75
N ASP A 7 -3.38 -1.49 23.55
CA ASP A 7 -4.00 -1.66 22.23
C ASP A 7 -3.77 -0.46 21.31
N ARG A 8 -3.72 0.77 21.84
CA ARG A 8 -3.30 1.95 21.07
C ARG A 8 -1.87 1.85 20.53
N ALA A 9 -0.99 1.10 21.20
CA ALA A 9 0.38 0.85 20.73
C ALA A 9 0.46 -0.20 19.60
N ARG A 10 -0.64 -0.93 19.31
CA ARG A 10 -0.70 -1.97 18.28
C ARG A 10 -1.38 -1.55 16.98
N LEU A 11 -2.15 -0.47 16.99
CA LEU A 11 -2.79 0.03 15.78
C LEU A 11 -1.76 0.73 14.89
N LYS A 12 -1.38 0.06 13.81
CA LYS A 12 -0.46 0.57 12.80
C LYS A 12 -1.22 0.86 11.51
N ILE A 13 -0.85 1.96 10.85
CA ILE A 13 -1.39 2.28 9.54
C ILE A 13 -0.95 1.22 8.53
N THR A 14 -1.88 0.80 7.68
CA THR A 14 -1.61 -0.10 6.56
C THR A 14 -1.38 0.70 5.28
N ASN A 15 -0.88 0.06 4.22
CA ASN A 15 -0.79 0.68 2.89
C ASN A 15 -2.12 1.32 2.47
N LYS A 16 -3.25 0.61 2.60
CA LYS A 16 -4.58 1.13 2.27
C LYS A 16 -4.95 2.36 3.13
N GLY A 17 -4.60 2.33 4.41
CA GLY A 17 -4.81 3.48 5.30
C GLY A 17 -3.97 4.69 4.90
N PHE A 18 -2.74 4.49 4.45
CA PHE A 18 -1.91 5.59 3.94
C PHE A 18 -2.43 6.12 2.59
N GLN A 19 -2.86 5.23 1.70
CA GLN A 19 -3.54 5.63 0.45
C GLN A 19 -4.80 6.44 0.72
N PHE A 20 -5.59 6.08 1.74
CA PHE A 20 -6.75 6.86 2.16
C PHE A 20 -6.35 8.29 2.53
N LEU A 21 -5.27 8.47 3.29
CA LEU A 21 -4.79 9.80 3.70
C LEU A 21 -4.25 10.66 2.54
N LEU A 22 -3.85 10.04 1.43
CA LEU A 22 -3.39 10.75 0.23
C LEU A 22 -4.53 11.32 -0.61
N GLN A 23 -5.75 10.86 -0.39
CA GLN A 23 -6.91 11.30 -1.15
C GLN A 23 -7.38 12.65 -0.65
N ASP A 24 -8.12 13.37 -1.49
CA ASP A 24 -8.79 14.60 -1.12
C ASP A 24 -9.84 14.37 -0.03
N THR A 25 -10.16 15.43 0.71
CA THR A 25 -11.09 15.37 1.85
C THR A 25 -12.47 14.86 1.46
N SER A 26 -12.97 15.22 0.27
CA SER A 26 -14.26 14.73 -0.24
C SER A 26 -14.25 13.23 -0.47
N THR A 27 -13.20 12.70 -1.11
CA THR A 27 -13.09 11.26 -1.36
C THR A 27 -12.88 10.48 -0.05
N GLN A 28 -12.12 11.02 0.91
CA GLN A 28 -11.98 10.45 2.25
C GLN A 28 -13.33 10.30 2.95
N VAL A 29 -14.14 11.36 2.96
CA VAL A 29 -15.49 11.36 3.54
C VAL A 29 -16.39 10.35 2.81
N TRP A 30 -16.34 10.29 1.49
CA TRP A 30 -17.13 9.34 0.70
C TRP A 30 -16.78 7.89 0.97
N MET A 31 -15.50 7.52 0.97
CA MET A 31 -15.08 6.16 1.30
C MET A 31 -15.52 5.77 2.71
N PHE A 32 -15.43 6.71 3.65
CA PHE A 32 -15.89 6.49 5.01
C PHE A 32 -17.41 6.24 5.06
N LEU A 33 -18.20 7.05 4.35
CA LEU A 33 -19.65 6.89 4.27
C LEU A 33 -20.08 5.60 3.56
N LEU A 34 -19.38 5.20 2.50
CA LEU A 34 -19.62 3.92 1.83
C LEU A 34 -19.36 2.75 2.78
N GLN A 35 -18.28 2.81 3.55
CA GLN A 35 -17.98 1.81 4.56
C GLN A 35 -19.03 1.80 5.68
N TYR A 36 -19.52 2.98 6.09
CA TYR A 36 -20.60 3.12 7.06
C TYR A 36 -21.90 2.50 6.56
N LEU A 37 -22.28 2.76 5.31
CA LEU A 37 -23.47 2.17 4.67
C LEU A 37 -23.33 0.64 4.53
N ALA A 38 -22.14 0.14 4.21
CA ALA A 38 -21.89 -1.31 4.21
C ALA A 38 -22.03 -1.94 5.61
N MET A 39 -21.89 -1.16 6.68
CA MET A 39 -22.11 -1.60 8.06
C MET A 39 -23.54 -1.36 8.55
N ALA A 40 -24.40 -0.70 7.77
CA ALA A 40 -25.76 -0.33 8.16
C ALA A 40 -26.62 -1.57 8.49
N GLU A 41 -26.45 -2.68 7.76
CA GLU A 41 -27.14 -3.94 8.03
C GLU A 41 -26.82 -4.49 9.43
N ASN A 42 -25.55 -4.39 9.86
CA ASN A 42 -25.12 -4.82 11.19
C ASN A 42 -25.63 -3.89 12.29
N LEU A 43 -25.83 -2.60 11.96
CA LEU A 43 -26.37 -1.59 12.85
C LEU A 43 -27.91 -1.60 12.91
N GLN A 44 -28.58 -2.52 12.19
CA GLN A 44 -30.04 -2.63 12.09
C GLN A 44 -30.70 -1.35 11.56
N MET A 45 -30.00 -0.64 10.67
CA MET A 45 -30.48 0.60 10.05
C MET A 45 -31.10 0.30 8.67
N ASP A 46 -32.18 0.98 8.33
CA ASP A 46 -32.72 0.92 6.97
C ASP A 46 -31.80 1.70 6.01
N LEU A 47 -31.22 0.98 5.05
CA LEU A 47 -30.31 1.52 4.04
C LEU A 47 -30.98 2.60 3.19
N VAL A 48 -32.27 2.46 2.89
CA VAL A 48 -33.01 3.42 2.06
C VAL A 48 -33.16 4.75 2.80
N GLU A 49 -33.53 4.70 4.08
CA GLU A 49 -33.63 5.90 4.93
C GLU A 49 -32.27 6.58 5.14
N ALA A 50 -31.20 5.80 5.30
CA ALA A 50 -29.84 6.29 5.46
C ALA A 50 -29.34 7.01 4.19
N LEU A 51 -29.56 6.41 3.01
CA LEU A 51 -29.21 7.02 1.73
C LEU A 51 -30.02 8.29 1.48
N HIS A 52 -31.33 8.25 1.73
CA HIS A 52 -32.18 9.44 1.61
C HIS A 52 -31.65 10.59 2.47
N PHE A 53 -31.24 10.29 3.71
CA PHE A 53 -30.71 11.31 4.61
C PHE A 53 -29.36 11.88 4.16
N LEU A 54 -28.47 11.06 3.57
CA LEU A 54 -27.21 11.55 2.98
C LEU A 54 -27.47 12.50 1.81
N PHE A 55 -28.41 12.17 0.92
CA PHE A 55 -28.79 13.05 -0.19
C PHE A 55 -29.44 14.34 0.32
N GLN A 56 -30.28 14.23 1.35
CA GLN A 56 -30.87 15.39 2.02
C GLN A 56 -29.80 16.29 2.62
N LEU A 57 -28.80 15.75 3.35
CA LEU A 57 -27.71 16.53 3.93
C LEU A 57 -26.89 17.29 2.89
N GLY A 58 -26.67 16.67 1.73
CA GLY A 58 -25.94 17.28 0.63
C GLY A 58 -26.70 18.38 -0.12
N SER A 59 -28.00 18.55 0.11
CA SER A 59 -28.80 19.66 -0.44
C SER A 59 -29.07 20.79 0.58
N LEU A 60 -28.59 20.65 1.81
CA LEU A 60 -28.75 21.66 2.85
C LEU A 60 -27.76 22.83 2.68
N GLU A 61 -28.16 24.00 3.18
CA GLU A 61 -27.33 25.20 3.14
C GLU A 61 -26.39 25.27 4.34
N LEU A 62 -25.13 25.62 4.07
CA LEU A 62 -24.12 25.83 5.10
C LEU A 62 -24.55 26.98 6.03
N GLY A 63 -24.56 26.72 7.34
CA GLY A 63 -24.90 27.72 8.36
C GLY A 63 -26.39 27.82 8.70
N ALA A 64 -27.28 27.15 7.95
CA ALA A 64 -28.69 27.06 8.30
C ALA A 64 -28.93 26.03 9.41
N ALA A 65 -29.96 26.28 10.24
CA ALA A 65 -30.35 25.41 11.35
C ALA A 65 -31.57 24.56 10.98
N TYR A 66 -31.45 23.24 11.07
CA TYR A 66 -32.51 22.29 10.71
C TYR A 66 -33.04 21.56 11.95
N ALA A 67 -34.34 21.31 12.00
CA ALA A 67 -34.99 20.62 13.10
C ALA A 67 -34.79 19.10 13.02
N THR A 68 -34.65 18.43 14.16
CA THR A 68 -34.55 16.97 14.24
C THR A 68 -35.90 16.27 14.32
N ASP A 69 -36.99 17.03 14.51
CA ASP A 69 -38.32 16.49 14.81
C ASP A 69 -38.94 15.71 13.63
N THR A 70 -38.48 15.97 12.41
CA THR A 70 -38.94 15.31 11.18
C THR A 70 -38.13 14.07 10.80
N LEU A 71 -37.10 13.72 11.58
CA LEU A 71 -36.17 12.63 11.26
C LEU A 71 -36.69 11.29 11.79
N THR A 72 -36.49 10.23 11.02
CA THR A 72 -36.82 8.85 11.44
C THR A 72 -35.85 8.37 12.54
N PRO A 73 -36.17 7.31 13.29
CA PRO A 73 -35.25 6.73 14.29
C PRO A 73 -33.89 6.36 13.68
N THR A 74 -33.87 5.79 12.47
CA THR A 74 -32.66 5.48 11.71
C THR A 74 -31.83 6.75 11.45
N GLN A 75 -32.49 7.82 11.01
CA GLN A 75 -31.84 9.09 10.71
C GLN A 75 -31.31 9.79 11.97
N LEU A 76 -31.98 9.64 13.11
CA LEU A 76 -31.49 10.15 14.39
C LEU A 76 -30.25 9.41 14.87
N GLN A 77 -30.21 8.08 14.72
CA GLN A 77 -29.00 7.29 15.00
C GLN A 77 -27.85 7.72 14.08
N MET A 78 -28.14 7.83 12.77
CA MET A 78 -27.16 8.31 11.79
C MET A 78 -26.64 9.71 12.11
N LEU A 79 -27.52 10.60 12.57
CA LEU A 79 -27.16 11.96 12.97
C LEU A 79 -26.18 11.99 14.16
N GLU A 80 -26.31 11.05 15.09
CA GLU A 80 -25.33 10.90 16.19
C GLU A 80 -23.95 10.49 15.67
N ASP A 81 -23.90 9.55 14.73
CA ASP A 81 -22.64 9.07 14.15
C ASP A 81 -21.99 10.15 13.26
N LEU A 82 -22.78 10.81 12.40
CA LEU A 82 -22.32 11.91 11.54
C LEU A 82 -21.83 13.12 12.34
N ARG A 83 -22.31 13.30 13.57
CA ARG A 83 -21.77 14.31 14.49
C ARG A 83 -20.35 13.95 14.91
N ASP A 84 -20.11 12.69 15.26
CA ASP A 84 -18.80 12.23 15.71
C ASP A 84 -17.78 12.24 14.56
N TYR A 85 -18.24 12.12 13.31
CA TYR A 85 -17.43 12.31 12.10
C TYR A 85 -17.22 13.78 11.71
N GLY A 86 -17.88 14.72 12.39
CA GLY A 86 -17.82 16.14 12.08
C GLY A 86 -18.51 16.54 10.77
N ILE A 87 -19.32 15.65 10.17
CA ILE A 87 -20.13 15.95 8.98
C ILE A 87 -21.29 16.86 9.38
N VAL A 88 -21.85 16.65 10.56
CA VAL A 88 -22.91 17.50 11.13
C VAL A 88 -22.46 18.09 12.46
N TYR A 89 -22.80 19.35 12.71
CA TYR A 89 -22.61 19.98 14.00
C TYR A 89 -23.90 19.97 14.82
N GLN A 90 -23.81 19.51 16.07
CA GLN A 90 -24.86 19.63 17.07
C GLN A 90 -24.28 20.20 18.37
N ARG A 91 -24.88 21.26 18.91
CA ARG A 91 -24.41 21.89 20.15
C ARG A 91 -24.44 20.94 21.35
N LYS A 92 -25.42 20.04 21.41
CA LYS A 92 -25.62 19.02 22.45
C LYS A 92 -26.17 17.76 21.80
N LYS A 93 -25.86 16.58 22.36
CA LYS A 93 -26.38 15.27 21.87
C LYS A 93 -27.90 15.23 21.73
N ARG A 94 -28.65 15.89 22.62
CA ARG A 94 -30.12 15.99 22.60
C ARG A 94 -30.64 17.33 22.03
N SER A 95 -29.84 18.04 21.24
CA SER A 95 -30.27 19.28 20.61
C SER A 95 -31.37 18.99 19.58
N ARG A 96 -32.46 19.76 19.60
CA ARG A 96 -33.52 19.68 18.57
C ARG A 96 -33.12 20.28 17.21
N ARG A 97 -31.89 20.82 17.13
CA ARG A 97 -31.35 21.47 15.95
C ARG A 97 -29.97 20.95 15.62
N PHE A 98 -29.71 20.78 14.33
CA PHE A 98 -28.42 20.41 13.77
C PHE A 98 -28.04 21.37 12.63
N TYR A 99 -26.75 21.43 12.32
CA TYR A 99 -26.17 22.32 11.32
C TYR A 99 -25.27 21.51 10.39
N PRO A 100 -25.50 21.51 9.06
CA PRO A 100 -24.58 20.85 8.13
C PRO A 100 -23.23 21.58 8.16
N THR A 101 -22.14 20.82 8.18
CA THR A 101 -20.79 21.39 8.03
C THR A 101 -20.39 21.46 6.56
N ARG A 102 -19.23 22.05 6.28
CA ARG A 102 -18.67 22.07 4.91
C ARG A 102 -18.48 20.65 4.34
N LEU A 103 -18.17 19.66 5.18
CA LEU A 103 -18.02 18.27 4.73
C LEU A 103 -19.34 17.69 4.21
N ALA A 104 -20.47 18.04 4.81
CA ALA A 104 -21.80 17.62 4.35
C ALA A 104 -22.18 18.29 3.02
N THR A 105 -21.93 19.59 2.89
CA THR A 105 -22.28 20.33 1.67
C THR A 105 -21.36 20.00 0.49
N THR A 106 -20.11 19.61 0.76
CA THR A 106 -19.14 19.19 -0.28
C THR A 106 -19.34 17.74 -0.74
N LEU A 107 -20.15 16.97 -0.01
CA LEU A 107 -20.42 15.55 -0.25
C LEU A 107 -21.09 15.31 -1.62
N THR A 108 -22.06 16.16 -2.00
CA THR A 108 -22.76 16.08 -3.30
C THR A 108 -21.99 16.77 -4.43
N THR A 109 -21.16 17.77 -4.15
CA THR A 109 -20.31 18.42 -5.16
C THR A 109 -19.11 17.56 -5.56
N GLY A 110 -18.58 16.74 -4.65
CA GLY A 110 -17.56 15.72 -4.98
C GLY A 110 -18.07 14.64 -5.94
N LEU A 111 -19.38 14.38 -5.97
CA LEU A 111 -19.99 13.49 -6.96
C LEU A 111 -19.86 14.03 -8.38
N ASN A 112 -19.86 15.37 -8.54
CA ASN A 112 -19.59 16.01 -9.82
C ASN A 112 -18.11 15.94 -10.21
N SER A 113 -17.19 15.87 -9.25
CA SER A 113 -15.76 15.66 -9.54
C SER A 113 -15.47 14.24 -10.07
N LEU A 114 -16.29 13.25 -9.71
CA LEU A 114 -16.24 11.89 -10.27
C LEU A 114 -16.75 11.85 -11.73
N THR A 115 -17.63 12.78 -12.13
CA THR A 115 -18.15 12.94 -13.50
C THR A 115 -17.42 14.02 -14.31
N SER A 116 -16.52 14.79 -13.69
CA SER A 116 -15.74 15.87 -14.30
C SER A 116 -14.66 15.40 -15.29
N THR A 117 -14.63 14.12 -15.64
CA THR A 117 -13.95 13.64 -16.84
C THR A 117 -14.67 14.06 -18.13
N LEU A 118 -15.84 14.73 -18.09
CA LEU A 118 -16.62 15.09 -19.28
C LEU A 118 -17.18 16.53 -19.39
N GLY A 119 -16.76 17.51 -18.59
CA GLY A 119 -16.91 18.91 -19.03
C GLY A 119 -17.12 19.98 -17.97
N SER A 120 -16.50 21.13 -18.27
CA SER A 120 -16.66 22.47 -17.66
C SER A 120 -16.13 22.62 -16.24
N ALA A 121 -14.86 23.03 -16.18
CA ALA A 121 -14.18 23.54 -15.00
C ALA A 121 -14.78 24.88 -14.57
N VAL A 122 -15.50 24.88 -13.46
CA VAL A 122 -15.64 26.06 -12.62
C VAL A 122 -14.49 26.00 -11.61
N GLU A 123 -13.45 26.80 -11.86
CA GLU A 123 -12.30 26.97 -10.98
C GLU A 123 -12.72 27.70 -9.70
N VAL A 124 -13.20 26.95 -8.71
CA VAL A 124 -13.14 27.38 -7.33
C VAL A 124 -11.74 27.03 -6.84
N GLU A 125 -10.83 28.01 -6.88
CA GLU A 125 -9.50 27.91 -6.27
C GLU A 125 -9.64 27.40 -4.82
N PRO A 126 -9.18 26.18 -4.49
CA PRO A 126 -9.25 25.68 -3.14
C PRO A 126 -8.19 26.42 -2.30
N THR A 127 -8.64 27.38 -1.49
CA THR A 127 -7.82 28.11 -0.50
C THR A 127 -7.07 27.19 0.49
N ASP A 128 -7.37 25.89 0.52
CA ASP A 128 -6.72 24.88 1.36
C ASP A 128 -5.47 24.21 0.73
N GLN A 129 -5.07 24.59 -0.49
CA GLN A 129 -3.90 24.00 -1.15
C GLN A 129 -2.59 24.81 -1.01
N GLN A 130 -2.43 25.58 0.07
CA GLN A 130 -1.08 25.99 0.47
C GLN A 130 -0.33 24.75 0.95
N GLY A 131 0.48 24.17 0.07
CA GLY A 131 1.42 23.14 0.49
C GLY A 131 2.33 23.68 1.59
N PHE A 132 2.62 22.85 2.59
CA PHE A 132 3.32 23.25 3.79
C PHE A 132 4.72 22.61 3.91
N ILE A 133 5.08 21.72 2.98
CA ILE A 133 6.33 20.97 3.02
C ILE A 133 7.39 21.65 2.16
N ILE A 134 8.57 21.82 2.73
CA ILE A 134 9.80 22.23 2.05
C ILE A 134 10.83 21.13 2.21
N LEU A 135 11.36 20.64 1.08
CA LEU A 135 12.37 19.59 1.04
C LEU A 135 13.64 20.10 0.35
N GLU A 136 14.78 20.00 1.04
CA GLU A 136 16.09 20.40 0.54
C GLU A 136 16.87 19.21 -0.08
N THR A 137 17.92 19.53 -0.85
CA THR A 137 18.82 18.53 -1.48
C THR A 137 19.64 17.72 -0.48
N ASN A 138 19.76 18.18 0.77
CA ASN A 138 20.49 17.53 1.87
C ASN A 138 19.58 16.62 2.74
N TYR A 139 18.40 16.24 2.22
CA TYR A 139 17.39 15.42 2.90
C TYR A 139 16.72 16.07 4.12
N ARG A 140 16.92 17.37 4.36
CA ARG A 140 16.20 18.11 5.40
C ARG A 140 14.80 18.46 4.91
N LEU A 141 13.83 18.20 5.78
CA LEU A 141 12.42 18.49 5.57
C LEU A 141 11.95 19.49 6.62
N TYR A 142 11.29 20.55 6.15
CA TYR A 142 10.63 21.56 6.97
C TYR A 142 9.15 21.57 6.64
N ALA A 143 8.29 21.46 7.63
CA ALA A 143 6.84 21.40 7.45
C ALA A 143 6.17 22.49 8.29
N TYR A 144 5.50 23.44 7.64
CA TYR A 144 4.78 24.53 8.31
C TYR A 144 3.35 24.11 8.63
N THR A 145 3.20 23.30 9.67
CA THR A 145 1.90 22.77 10.10
C THR A 145 1.83 22.69 11.61
N ASP A 146 0.67 23.05 12.16
CA ASP A 146 0.25 22.85 13.54
C ASP A 146 -0.60 21.57 13.70
N SER A 147 -1.09 21.01 12.59
CA SER A 147 -1.97 19.83 12.55
C SER A 147 -1.25 18.58 13.08
N PRO A 148 -1.68 18.02 14.23
CA PRO A 148 -1.08 16.82 14.79
C PRO A 148 -1.14 15.62 13.84
N LEU A 149 -2.16 15.57 12.98
CA LEU A 149 -2.32 14.51 11.99
C LEU A 149 -1.20 14.56 10.94
N GLN A 150 -0.94 15.73 10.35
CA GLN A 150 0.12 15.87 9.35
C GLN A 150 1.51 15.58 9.93
N ILE A 151 1.74 16.00 11.19
CA ILE A 151 2.97 15.69 11.91
C ILE A 151 3.12 14.18 12.13
N ALA A 152 2.04 13.49 12.52
CA ALA A 152 2.04 12.04 12.70
C ALA A 152 2.30 11.30 11.38
N ILE A 153 1.76 11.77 10.26
CA ILE A 153 2.00 11.22 8.92
C ILE A 153 3.48 11.37 8.54
N LEU A 154 4.06 12.57 8.72
CA LEU A 154 5.47 12.80 8.44
C LEU A 154 6.38 11.88 9.28
N ASN A 155 6.02 11.63 10.53
CA ASN A 155 6.77 10.75 11.42
C ASN A 155 6.84 9.28 10.96
N LEU A 156 6.00 8.88 9.99
CA LEU A 156 6.06 7.52 9.43
C LEU A 156 7.30 7.29 8.57
N PHE A 157 7.78 8.32 7.87
CA PHE A 157 8.88 8.21 6.89
C PHE A 157 9.98 9.28 7.05
N VAL A 158 9.84 10.22 7.98
CA VAL A 158 10.83 11.25 8.34
C VAL A 158 11.24 11.09 9.79
N THR A 159 12.53 11.18 10.08
CA THR A 159 13.02 11.32 11.46
C THR A 159 12.86 12.77 11.91
N LEU A 160 11.81 13.05 12.68
CA LEU A 160 11.55 14.40 13.22
C LEU A 160 12.60 14.74 14.28
N LYS A 161 13.23 15.92 14.17
CA LYS A 161 14.29 16.37 15.11
C LYS A 161 13.79 17.43 16.08
N THR A 162 13.06 18.42 15.57
CA THR A 162 12.61 19.57 16.36
C THR A 162 11.19 19.94 15.97
N ARG A 163 10.37 20.24 16.98
CA ARG A 163 9.01 20.75 16.82
C ARG A 163 8.92 22.14 17.44
N PHE A 164 8.57 23.12 16.61
CA PHE A 164 8.20 24.47 17.00
C PHE A 164 6.66 24.59 17.00
N ALA A 165 6.13 25.74 17.40
CA ALA A 165 4.68 25.98 17.47
C ALA A 165 3.99 25.74 16.11
N ASN A 166 4.58 26.27 15.02
CA ASN A 166 3.99 26.25 13.68
C ASN A 166 4.92 25.62 12.63
N MET A 167 5.95 24.90 13.07
CA MET A 167 6.93 24.29 12.16
C MET A 167 7.52 23.03 12.75
N VAL A 168 7.65 22.00 11.94
CA VAL A 168 8.38 20.78 12.27
C VAL A 168 9.56 20.64 11.34
N ALA A 169 10.74 20.34 11.89
CA ALA A 169 11.92 20.05 11.11
C ALA A 169 12.38 18.61 11.36
N GLY A 170 12.74 17.93 10.29
CA GLY A 170 13.18 16.55 10.30
C GLY A 170 14.16 16.25 9.17
N THR A 171 14.61 15.01 9.11
CA THR A 171 15.49 14.52 8.05
C THR A 171 14.99 13.18 7.54
N ILE A 172 14.98 13.02 6.21
CA ILE A 172 14.73 11.73 5.58
C ILE A 172 16.02 10.91 5.66
N THR A 173 15.95 9.71 6.23
CA THR A 173 17.10 8.82 6.37
C THR A 173 16.77 7.45 5.78
N ARG A 174 17.81 6.65 5.52
CA ARG A 174 17.63 5.26 5.10
C ARG A 174 16.74 4.48 6.07
N ASP A 175 16.97 4.63 7.37
CA ASP A 175 16.23 3.89 8.39
C ASP A 175 14.77 4.36 8.50
N SER A 176 14.50 5.65 8.32
CA SER A 176 13.12 6.16 8.32
C SER A 176 12.31 5.64 7.13
N ILE A 177 12.92 5.57 5.94
CA ILE A 177 12.29 5.04 4.73
C ILE A 177 12.11 3.52 4.83
N LEU A 178 13.13 2.77 5.28
CA LEU A 178 12.99 1.32 5.50
C LEU A 178 11.92 1.00 6.54
N ASN A 179 11.80 1.81 7.58
CA ASN A 179 10.73 1.69 8.56
C ASN A 179 9.36 1.91 7.90
N ALA A 180 9.19 2.96 7.09
CA ALA A 180 7.93 3.20 6.35
C ALA A 180 7.58 2.04 5.41
N LEU A 181 8.57 1.52 4.67
CA LEU A 181 8.43 0.37 3.78
C LEU A 181 8.05 -0.92 4.53
N SER A 182 8.48 -1.08 5.79
CA SER A 182 8.06 -2.20 6.65
C SER A 182 6.58 -2.13 7.04
N HIS A 183 6.01 -0.91 7.07
CA HIS A 183 4.58 -0.66 7.28
C HIS A 183 3.77 -0.72 5.96
N GLY A 184 4.43 -1.06 4.85
CA GLY A 184 3.81 -1.19 3.54
C GLY A 184 3.59 0.13 2.81
N ILE A 185 4.19 1.23 3.27
CA ILE A 185 4.15 2.53 2.57
C ILE A 185 5.22 2.50 1.48
N THR A 186 4.84 2.63 0.21
CA THR A 186 5.78 2.53 -0.92
C THR A 186 6.56 3.83 -1.14
N ALA A 187 7.70 3.75 -1.82
CA ALA A 187 8.48 4.94 -2.17
C ALA A 187 7.65 5.95 -2.98
N GLU A 188 6.86 5.45 -3.93
CA GLU A 188 6.04 6.31 -4.80
C GLU A 188 4.93 7.01 -4.00
N GLN A 189 4.36 6.36 -2.98
CA GLN A 189 3.39 6.99 -2.07
C GLN A 189 4.02 8.12 -1.27
N ILE A 190 5.25 7.94 -0.78
CA ILE A 190 6.01 8.98 -0.06
C ILE A 190 6.30 10.16 -1.00
N ILE A 191 6.77 9.89 -2.21
CA ILE A 191 7.08 10.91 -3.22
C ILE A 191 5.81 11.69 -3.60
N THR A 192 4.70 10.98 -3.81
CA THR A 192 3.39 11.58 -4.10
C THR A 192 2.95 12.48 -2.96
N TYR A 193 3.02 12.02 -1.70
CA TYR A 193 2.68 12.83 -0.53
C TYR A 193 3.49 14.13 -0.47
N LEU A 194 4.82 14.01 -0.61
CA LEU A 194 5.74 15.15 -0.57
C LEU A 194 5.47 16.14 -1.71
N THR A 195 5.11 15.64 -2.90
CA THR A 195 4.80 16.47 -4.07
C THR A 195 3.46 17.19 -3.91
N THR A 196 2.41 16.47 -3.51
CA THR A 196 1.07 17.03 -3.32
C THR A 196 1.05 18.10 -2.21
N HIS A 197 1.84 17.93 -1.16
CA HIS A 197 1.91 18.91 -0.06
C HIS A 197 3.12 19.85 -0.13
N ALA A 198 3.83 19.89 -1.27
CA ALA A 198 4.95 20.80 -1.49
C ALA A 198 4.49 22.27 -1.50
N HIS A 199 5.27 23.13 -0.85
CA HIS A 199 5.03 24.57 -0.80
C HIS A 199 4.94 25.22 -2.19
N LEU A 200 4.15 26.29 -2.33
CA LEU A 200 3.87 26.97 -3.61
C LEU A 200 5.14 27.28 -4.41
N HIS A 201 6.14 27.86 -3.76
CA HIS A 201 7.43 28.21 -4.38
C HIS A 201 8.24 26.99 -4.86
N MET A 202 7.98 25.80 -4.31
CA MET A 202 8.58 24.57 -4.82
C MET A 202 7.81 24.01 -6.00
N ARG A 203 6.48 24.17 -6.04
CA ARG A 203 5.65 23.74 -7.17
C ARG A 203 5.94 24.51 -8.46
N GLU A 204 6.42 25.75 -8.34
CA GLU A 204 6.91 26.55 -9.47
C GLU A 204 8.16 25.96 -10.13
N ARG A 205 8.89 25.07 -9.43
CA ARG A 205 10.10 24.42 -9.95
C ARG A 205 9.75 23.08 -10.58
N THR A 206 10.37 22.78 -11.72
CA THR A 206 10.28 21.49 -12.38
C THR A 206 11.66 20.80 -12.37
N PRO A 207 11.82 19.65 -11.69
CA PRO A 207 10.83 18.93 -10.86
C PRO A 207 10.58 19.60 -9.50
N VAL A 208 9.38 19.36 -8.93
CA VAL A 208 8.92 19.96 -7.66
C VAL A 208 9.82 19.54 -6.49
N LEU A 209 10.20 18.27 -6.46
CA LEU A 209 11.10 17.70 -5.47
C LEU A 209 12.51 17.56 -6.06
N PRO A 210 13.58 17.72 -5.26
CA PRO A 210 14.93 17.46 -5.72
C PRO A 210 15.10 16.01 -6.19
N VAL A 211 15.59 15.82 -7.42
CA VAL A 211 15.77 14.50 -8.06
C VAL A 211 16.66 13.58 -7.22
N THR A 212 17.70 14.14 -6.61
CA THR A 212 18.62 13.39 -5.74
C THR A 212 17.90 12.73 -4.57
N VAL A 213 16.85 13.37 -4.04
CA VAL A 213 16.07 12.81 -2.92
C VAL A 213 15.09 11.77 -3.42
N THR A 214 14.38 12.02 -4.52
CA THR A 214 13.43 11.06 -5.09
C THR A 214 14.12 9.76 -5.51
N ASP A 215 15.28 9.86 -6.15
CA ASP A 215 16.04 8.69 -6.58
C ASP A 215 16.59 7.92 -5.38
N GLN A 216 17.08 8.62 -4.36
CA GLN A 216 17.57 7.98 -3.16
C GLN A 216 16.47 7.19 -2.43
N VAL A 217 15.24 7.73 -2.36
CA VAL A 217 14.09 7.04 -1.76
C VAL A 217 13.76 5.76 -2.54
N ARG A 218 13.77 5.80 -3.88
CA ARG A 218 13.56 4.63 -4.73
C ARG A 218 14.68 3.59 -4.57
N LEU A 219 15.94 4.02 -4.47
CA LEU A 219 17.08 3.14 -4.22
C LEU A 219 16.97 2.43 -2.87
N TRP A 220 16.49 3.11 -1.83
CA TRP A 220 16.25 2.48 -0.52
C TRP A 220 15.10 1.47 -0.55
N GLU A 221 14.08 1.66 -1.39
CA GLU A 221 13.05 0.64 -1.63
C GLU A 221 13.62 -0.58 -2.34
N MET A 222 14.38 -0.37 -3.42
CA MET A 222 15.06 -1.46 -4.15
C MET A 222 16.05 -2.23 -3.26
N GLU A 223 16.59 -1.59 -2.22
CA GLU A 223 17.45 -2.24 -1.23
C GLU A 223 16.73 -3.29 -0.38
N LYS A 224 15.44 -3.07 -0.07
CA LYS A 224 14.61 -4.06 0.64
C LYS A 224 14.34 -5.28 -0.25
N ASP A 225 14.12 -5.08 -1.54
CA ASP A 225 13.71 -6.13 -2.48
C ASP A 225 14.88 -6.90 -3.13
N ARG A 226 16.09 -6.80 -2.57
CA ARG A 226 17.30 -7.44 -3.14
C ARG A 226 17.28 -8.97 -3.12
N ILE A 227 16.52 -9.59 -2.21
CA ILE A 227 16.54 -11.04 -2.01
C ILE A 227 15.17 -11.60 -2.36
N ARG A 228 15.10 -12.30 -3.50
CA ARG A 228 13.95 -13.13 -3.86
C ARG A 228 14.26 -14.56 -3.47
N ALA A 229 13.62 -15.05 -2.42
CA ALA A 229 13.65 -16.46 -2.08
C ALA A 229 12.78 -17.21 -3.09
N THR A 230 13.36 -18.20 -3.77
CA THR A 230 12.65 -19.10 -4.68
C THR A 230 12.83 -20.52 -4.20
N ASP A 231 11.72 -21.17 -3.86
CA ASP A 231 11.72 -22.59 -3.50
C ASP A 231 12.20 -23.42 -4.69
N SER A 232 13.26 -24.19 -4.46
CA SER A 232 13.94 -24.93 -5.51
C SER A 232 14.53 -26.25 -5.00
N CYS A 233 14.73 -27.18 -5.92
CA CYS A 233 15.46 -28.41 -5.66
C CYS A 233 16.88 -28.27 -6.23
N LEU A 234 17.88 -28.39 -5.36
CA LEU A 234 19.29 -28.42 -5.74
C LEU A 234 19.69 -29.85 -6.12
N TYR A 235 20.22 -30.00 -7.33
CA TYR A 235 20.88 -31.22 -7.75
C TYR A 235 22.39 -31.05 -7.63
N CYS A 236 23.04 -31.93 -6.87
CA CYS A 236 24.47 -31.93 -6.60
C CYS A 236 25.00 -33.37 -6.53
N ASN A 237 26.32 -33.54 -6.34
CA ASN A 237 26.99 -34.84 -6.20
C ASN A 237 26.87 -35.76 -7.43
N PHE A 238 27.02 -35.22 -8.64
CA PHE A 238 27.05 -36.05 -9.84
C PHE A 238 28.36 -36.86 -9.92
N PRO A 239 28.29 -38.20 -9.97
CA PRO A 239 29.48 -39.05 -10.03
C PRO A 239 30.22 -38.89 -11.36
N ARG A 240 29.49 -38.69 -12.46
CA ARG A 240 30.03 -38.55 -13.82
C ARG A 240 29.64 -37.20 -14.42
N ALA A 241 30.59 -36.55 -15.10
CA ALA A 241 30.35 -35.24 -15.74
C ALA A 241 29.28 -35.31 -16.84
N GLN A 242 29.22 -36.42 -17.58
CA GLN A 242 28.23 -36.63 -18.65
C GLN A 242 26.79 -36.67 -18.12
N GLU A 243 26.58 -37.15 -16.89
CA GLU A 243 25.25 -37.20 -16.26
C GLU A 243 24.76 -35.79 -15.93
N PHE A 244 25.64 -34.98 -15.33
CA PHE A 244 25.39 -33.57 -15.08
C PHE A 244 24.99 -32.84 -16.36
N THR A 245 25.81 -32.92 -17.42
CA THR A 245 25.53 -32.23 -18.69
C THR A 245 24.21 -32.69 -19.31
N ALA A 246 23.90 -33.99 -19.25
CA ALA A 246 22.66 -34.54 -19.76
C ALA A 246 21.41 -34.04 -19.02
N LEU A 247 21.45 -34.03 -17.69
CA LEU A 247 20.34 -33.52 -16.88
C LEU A 247 20.17 -32.01 -17.01
N LEU A 248 21.29 -31.26 -17.02
CA LEU A 248 21.26 -29.82 -17.16
C LEU A 248 20.65 -29.43 -18.51
N LYS A 249 21.04 -30.11 -19.60
CA LYS A 249 20.46 -29.88 -20.93
C LYS A 249 18.96 -30.14 -20.96
N TYR A 250 18.51 -31.27 -20.39
CA TYR A 250 17.08 -31.59 -20.30
C TYR A 250 16.31 -30.56 -19.46
N ALA A 251 16.87 -30.12 -18.33
CA ALA A 251 16.24 -29.12 -17.48
C ALA A 251 16.22 -27.72 -18.14
N GLN A 252 17.23 -27.38 -18.94
CA GLN A 252 17.27 -26.16 -19.75
C GLN A 252 16.23 -26.19 -20.89
N GLU A 253 16.08 -27.33 -21.57
CA GLU A 253 15.06 -27.52 -22.61
C GLU A 253 13.63 -27.37 -22.06
N LEU A 254 13.42 -27.81 -20.81
CA LEU A 254 12.16 -27.63 -20.08
C LEU A 254 11.96 -26.21 -19.52
N GLY A 255 13.00 -25.35 -19.54
CA GLY A 255 12.92 -23.98 -18.99
C GLY A 255 12.80 -23.91 -17.47
N VAL A 256 13.18 -24.95 -16.74
CA VAL A 256 12.97 -25.07 -15.28
C VAL A 256 14.21 -24.77 -14.43
N VAL A 257 15.35 -24.48 -15.07
CA VAL A 257 16.62 -24.19 -14.37
C VAL A 257 16.64 -22.76 -13.87
N LEU A 258 16.83 -22.60 -12.56
CA LEU A 258 16.95 -21.29 -11.90
C LEU A 258 18.40 -20.84 -11.80
N TRP A 259 19.32 -21.78 -11.59
CA TRP A 259 20.74 -21.51 -11.40
C TRP A 259 21.57 -22.74 -11.76
N SER A 260 22.77 -22.54 -12.30
CA SER A 260 23.73 -23.60 -12.58
C SER A 260 25.16 -23.19 -12.27
N ASN A 261 25.98 -24.16 -11.88
CA ASN A 261 27.41 -24.01 -11.67
C ASN A 261 28.13 -25.25 -12.20
N GLU A 262 28.82 -25.08 -13.32
CA GLU A 262 29.51 -26.17 -14.01
C GLU A 262 30.75 -26.65 -13.26
N SER A 263 31.51 -25.74 -12.64
CA SER A 263 32.73 -26.06 -11.89
C SER A 263 32.46 -27.01 -10.72
N LYS A 264 31.33 -26.80 -10.02
CA LYS A 264 30.91 -27.65 -8.90
C LYS A 264 29.95 -28.76 -9.32
N ARG A 265 29.54 -28.81 -10.59
CA ARG A 265 28.49 -29.73 -11.11
C ARG A 265 27.22 -29.65 -10.26
N MET A 266 26.66 -28.46 -10.11
CA MET A 266 25.41 -28.26 -9.37
C MET A 266 24.45 -27.42 -10.19
N PHE A 267 23.16 -27.68 -10.08
CA PHE A 267 22.13 -26.82 -10.63
C PHE A 267 20.86 -26.88 -9.80
N ALA A 268 20.13 -25.76 -9.74
CA ALA A 268 18.87 -25.62 -9.04
C ALA A 268 17.71 -25.57 -10.05
N VAL A 269 16.64 -26.30 -9.75
CA VAL A 269 15.42 -26.40 -10.57
C VAL A 269 14.23 -25.92 -9.76
N THR A 270 13.22 -25.34 -10.43
CA THR A 270 11.93 -25.03 -9.81
C THR A 270 11.29 -26.27 -9.17
N LEU A 271 10.49 -26.07 -8.13
CA LEU A 271 9.76 -27.17 -7.46
C LEU A 271 8.82 -27.90 -8.43
N GLU A 272 8.18 -27.16 -9.33
CA GLU A 272 7.27 -27.70 -10.36
C GLU A 272 8.01 -28.60 -11.35
N GLY A 273 9.23 -28.21 -11.76
CA GLY A 273 10.06 -28.96 -12.69
C GLY A 273 10.76 -30.19 -12.07
N HIS A 274 10.82 -30.28 -10.74
CA HIS A 274 11.55 -31.34 -10.04
C HIS A 274 11.08 -32.75 -10.44
N GLN A 275 9.77 -32.95 -10.56
CA GLN A 275 9.22 -34.28 -10.86
C GLN A 275 9.62 -34.77 -12.25
N ALA A 276 9.57 -33.90 -13.25
CA ALA A 276 9.96 -34.21 -14.63
C ALA A 276 11.47 -34.53 -14.73
N VAL A 277 12.31 -33.70 -14.10
CA VAL A 277 13.77 -33.89 -14.09
C VAL A 277 14.14 -35.18 -13.34
N LYS A 278 13.48 -35.49 -12.23
CA LYS A 278 13.67 -36.74 -11.47
C LYS A 278 13.24 -37.98 -12.26
N ALA A 279 12.12 -37.91 -12.98
CA ALA A 279 11.65 -39.00 -13.84
C ALA A 279 12.64 -39.28 -14.98
N PHE A 280 13.16 -38.24 -15.61
CA PHE A 280 14.21 -38.36 -16.63
C PHE A 280 15.50 -38.97 -16.06
N ALA A 281 15.94 -38.51 -14.89
CA ALA A 281 17.10 -39.07 -14.19
C ALA A 281 16.93 -40.58 -13.95
N LYS A 282 15.79 -40.99 -13.38
CA LYS A 282 15.49 -42.41 -13.15
C LYS A 282 15.51 -43.21 -14.45
N ARG A 283 14.94 -42.71 -15.55
CA ARG A 283 14.90 -43.40 -16.85
C ARG A 283 16.28 -43.55 -17.48
N LYS A 284 17.16 -42.56 -17.33
CA LYS A 284 18.48 -42.56 -17.97
C LYS A 284 19.52 -43.37 -17.19
N PHE A 285 19.52 -43.29 -15.86
CA PHE A 285 20.56 -43.94 -15.03
C PHE A 285 20.25 -45.38 -14.65
N THR A 286 18.97 -45.80 -14.58
CA THR A 286 18.64 -47.24 -14.45
C THR A 286 19.04 -48.02 -15.70
N ARG A 287 18.96 -47.40 -16.88
CA ARG A 287 19.33 -48.02 -18.16
C ARG A 287 20.85 -48.12 -18.38
N SER A 288 21.63 -47.24 -17.76
CA SER A 288 23.10 -47.30 -17.81
C SER A 288 23.68 -48.40 -16.92
N ASN A 289 23.09 -48.68 -15.74
CA ASN A 289 23.57 -49.76 -14.87
C ASN A 289 23.18 -51.17 -15.36
N GLY A 290 22.19 -51.29 -16.24
CA GLY A 290 21.77 -52.58 -16.80
C GLY A 290 22.63 -53.09 -17.96
N ASN A 291 23.48 -52.25 -18.56
CA ASN A 291 24.19 -52.57 -19.79
C ASN A 291 25.64 -53.04 -19.58
N GLU A 292 26.17 -53.03 -18.35
CA GLU A 292 27.53 -53.46 -18.03
C GLU A 292 27.65 -54.96 -17.64
N ASN A 293 26.54 -55.69 -17.43
CA ASN A 293 26.55 -57.10 -17.00
C ASN A 293 26.33 -58.15 -18.12
N GLY A 294 26.42 -57.78 -19.40
CA GLY A 294 25.97 -58.63 -20.52
C GLY A 294 27.03 -59.10 -21.52
N HIS A 295 28.33 -58.99 -21.24
CA HIS A 295 29.36 -59.30 -22.26
C HIS A 295 30.65 -59.95 -21.74
N THR A 296 30.55 -61.08 -21.02
CA THR A 296 31.67 -62.03 -20.89
C THR A 296 31.15 -63.46 -20.80
N GLY A 297 31.34 -64.26 -21.85
CA GLY A 297 31.14 -65.71 -21.78
C GLY A 297 30.90 -66.39 -23.13
N ASN A 298 31.95 -66.56 -23.94
CA ASN A 298 32.48 -67.88 -24.33
C ASN A 298 33.40 -67.80 -25.55
N SER A 299 34.69 -68.01 -25.31
CA SER A 299 35.62 -68.53 -26.31
C SER A 299 36.45 -69.63 -25.68
N SER A 300 36.23 -70.85 -26.17
CA SER A 300 37.22 -71.92 -26.40
C SER A 300 38.08 -72.43 -25.23
N THR A 301 37.76 -73.63 -24.74
CA THR A 301 38.74 -74.62 -24.28
C THR A 301 39.07 -75.56 -25.43
N GLY A 302 40.36 -75.73 -25.72
CA GLY A 302 40.88 -76.67 -26.72
C GLY A 302 41.56 -77.90 -26.09
N VAL A 303 41.81 -78.86 -26.98
CA VAL A 303 42.55 -80.13 -26.87
C VAL A 303 41.79 -81.28 -26.21
#